data_AF-A0AB39XEK4-F1
#
_entry.id   AF-A0AB39XEK4-F1
#
_cell.length_a   1.000
_cell.length_b   1.000
_cell.length_c   1.000
_cell.angle_alpha   90.00
_cell.angle_beta   90.00
_cell.angle_gamma   90.00
#
_symmetry.space_group_name_H-M   'P 1'
#
loop_
_entity.id
_entity.type
_entity.pdbx_description
1 polymer ?
#
loop_
_entity_poly.entity_id
_entity_poly.type
_entity_poly.pdbx_seq_one_letter_code
_entity_poly.pdbx_strand_id
1 'polypeptide(L)'
;MTVAVNDCDRLNQAGGLSSASSSIRVWTRPSTVAVLIWFWLFAAEFVASLAQCDFRLVFTLDDAYIHLAVADQILSGGYGVNAGEYSSPSSSIIWPYLLALTEALHLGAFGPLLINGAAACATVFALLRALEQSGLFDDASDRPFGYLIALILIFNVSAVALPMTGMEHSVHVWASVVTFVGLIGRLAEARQRRCTLLLWCCFP
;
A
#
# COMPACT_ATOMS: atom_id res chain seq x y z
N MET A 1 32.98 -35.43 -33.49
CA MET A 1 31.64 -34.89 -33.79
C MET A 1 30.71 -35.34 -32.67
N THR A 2 30.83 -34.78 -31.46
CA THR A 2 30.07 -35.27 -30.28
C THR A 2 30.00 -34.28 -29.11
N VAL A 3 30.26 -32.98 -29.33
CA VAL A 3 30.31 -31.98 -28.23
C VAL A 3 29.08 -31.07 -28.18
N ALA A 4 28.25 -31.03 -29.24
CA ALA A 4 27.18 -30.03 -29.34
C ALA A 4 25.83 -30.42 -28.68
N VAL A 5 25.65 -31.66 -28.22
CA VAL A 5 24.35 -32.13 -27.69
C VAL A 5 24.17 -31.81 -26.19
N ASN A 6 25.26 -31.59 -25.44
CA ASN A 6 25.20 -31.39 -23.98
C ASN A 6 24.85 -29.97 -23.52
N ASP A 7 24.95 -28.96 -24.38
CA ASP A 7 24.72 -27.56 -23.98
C ASP A 7 23.24 -27.14 -24.05
N CYS A 8 22.44 -27.74 -24.94
CA CYS A 8 20.99 -27.45 -24.99
C CYS A 8 20.26 -27.94 -23.74
N ASP A 9 20.64 -29.09 -23.17
CA ASP A 9 20.01 -29.62 -21.95
C ASP A 9 20.41 -28.84 -20.69
N ARG A 10 21.63 -28.27 -20.66
CA ARG A 10 22.08 -27.41 -19.54
C ARG A 10 21.40 -26.05 -19.53
N LEU A 11 21.14 -25.46 -20.70
CA LEU A 11 20.43 -24.18 -20.80
C LEU A 11 18.94 -24.31 -20.43
N ASN A 12 18.29 -25.44 -20.75
CA ASN A 12 16.92 -25.70 -20.32
C ASN A 12 16.78 -25.97 -18.81
N GLN A 13 17.76 -26.62 -18.17
CA GLN A 13 17.75 -26.85 -16.72
C GLN A 13 18.04 -25.56 -15.92
N ALA A 14 18.90 -24.67 -16.44
CA ALA A 14 19.20 -23.38 -15.79
C ALA A 14 18.00 -22.41 -15.78
N GLY A 15 17.17 -22.43 -16.82
CA GLY A 15 15.95 -21.59 -16.90
C GLY A 15 14.86 -22.00 -15.90
N GLY A 16 14.70 -23.31 -15.64
CA GLY A 16 13.71 -23.82 -14.68
C GLY A 16 14.09 -23.60 -13.22
N LEU A 17 15.39 -23.70 -12.89
CA LEU A 17 15.90 -23.48 -11.53
C LEU A 17 15.98 -21.98 -11.18
N SER A 18 16.26 -21.13 -12.15
CA SER A 18 16.27 -19.67 -12.00
C SER A 18 14.88 -19.10 -11.69
N SER A 19 13.82 -19.56 -12.37
CA SER A 19 12.46 -19.06 -12.14
C SER A 19 11.97 -19.45 -10.75
N ALA A 20 12.13 -20.72 -10.36
CA ALA A 20 11.75 -21.22 -9.03
C ALA A 20 12.52 -20.52 -7.90
N SER A 21 13.84 -20.31 -8.06
CA SER A 21 14.67 -19.56 -7.11
C SER A 21 14.23 -18.10 -6.96
N SER A 22 13.87 -17.45 -8.08
CA SER A 22 13.38 -16.07 -8.07
C SER A 22 12.02 -15.95 -7.37
N SER A 23 11.10 -16.88 -7.64
CA SER A 23 9.78 -16.91 -7.03
C SER A 23 9.89 -17.11 -5.53
N ILE A 24 10.59 -18.15 -5.06
CA ILE A 24 10.81 -18.40 -3.63
C ILE A 24 11.42 -17.18 -2.94
N ARG A 25 12.37 -16.49 -3.59
CA ARG A 25 13.01 -15.29 -3.04
C ARG A 25 12.03 -14.12 -2.86
N VAL A 26 11.04 -13.96 -3.74
CA VAL A 26 9.97 -12.94 -3.60
C VAL A 26 9.09 -13.26 -2.39
N TRP A 27 8.64 -14.50 -2.23
CA TRP A 27 7.79 -14.91 -1.09
C TRP A 27 8.48 -14.75 0.27
N THR A 28 9.80 -14.84 0.31
CA THR A 28 10.57 -14.66 1.56
C THR A 28 10.90 -13.21 1.91
N ARG A 29 10.58 -12.23 1.05
CA ARG A 29 10.88 -10.83 1.33
C ARG A 29 10.06 -10.30 2.51
N PRO A 30 10.66 -9.54 3.45
CA PRO A 30 9.93 -8.94 4.56
C PRO A 30 8.69 -8.16 4.12
N SER A 31 8.76 -7.41 3.02
CA SER A 31 7.62 -6.69 2.44
C SER A 31 6.44 -7.59 2.07
N THR A 32 6.67 -8.70 1.36
CA THR A 32 5.61 -9.64 0.97
C THR A 32 5.02 -10.34 2.20
N VAL A 33 5.86 -10.80 3.12
CA VAL A 33 5.40 -11.42 4.37
C VAL A 33 4.56 -10.44 5.19
N ALA A 34 4.98 -9.18 5.28
CA ALA A 34 4.23 -8.15 5.99
C ALA A 34 2.85 -7.89 5.39
N VAL A 35 2.75 -7.82 4.06
CA VAL A 35 1.45 -7.65 3.37
C VAL A 35 0.54 -8.85 3.65
N LEU A 36 1.07 -10.07 3.67
CA LEU A 36 0.30 -11.27 4.01
C LEU A 36 -0.17 -11.26 5.47
N ILE A 37 0.71 -10.86 6.41
CA ILE A 37 0.35 -10.71 7.83
C ILE A 37 -0.71 -9.63 8.00
N TRP A 38 -0.51 -8.46 7.38
CA TRP A 38 -1.47 -7.36 7.40
C TRP A 38 -2.82 -7.81 6.84
N PHE A 39 -2.84 -8.50 5.70
CA PHE A 39 -4.07 -8.99 5.10
C PHE A 39 -4.82 -9.94 6.04
N TRP A 40 -4.11 -10.86 6.69
CA TRP A 40 -4.69 -11.74 7.70
C TRP A 40 -5.25 -10.98 8.90
N LEU A 41 -4.49 -10.04 9.47
CA LEU A 41 -4.93 -9.23 10.60
C LEU A 41 -6.14 -8.37 10.24
N PHE A 42 -6.12 -7.75 9.08
CA PHE A 42 -7.22 -6.92 8.57
C PHE A 42 -8.47 -7.76 8.28
N ALA A 43 -8.32 -8.93 7.67
CA ALA A 43 -9.44 -9.85 7.45
C ALA A 43 -10.01 -10.35 8.79
N ALA A 44 -9.17 -10.67 9.78
CA ALA A 44 -9.61 -11.08 11.10
C ALA A 44 -10.40 -9.97 11.81
N GLU A 45 -9.89 -8.73 11.79
CA GLU A 45 -10.58 -7.56 12.35
C GLU A 45 -11.92 -7.31 11.64
N PHE A 46 -11.92 -7.34 10.31
CA PHE A 46 -13.13 -7.15 9.52
C PHE A 46 -14.20 -8.20 9.84
N VAL A 47 -13.81 -9.48 9.92
CA VAL A 47 -14.73 -10.57 10.31
C VAL A 47 -15.22 -10.40 11.75
N ALA A 48 -14.35 -10.00 12.68
CA ALA A 48 -14.73 -9.75 14.06
C ALA A 48 -15.74 -8.60 14.18
N SER A 49 -15.50 -7.50 13.46
CA SER A 49 -16.43 -6.36 13.37
C SER A 49 -17.79 -6.79 12.83
N LEU A 50 -17.83 -7.55 11.73
CA LEU A 50 -19.08 -8.08 11.19
C LEU A 50 -19.81 -8.99 12.19
N ALA A 51 -19.09 -9.86 12.89
CA ALA A 51 -19.68 -10.76 13.88
C ALA A 51 -20.28 -10.00 15.08
N GLN A 52 -19.74 -8.83 15.41
CA GLN A 52 -20.25 -7.95 16.48
C GLN A 52 -21.43 -7.06 16.02
N CYS A 53 -21.62 -6.88 14.71
CA CYS A 53 -22.60 -5.97 14.13
C CYS A 53 -23.70 -6.69 13.31
N ASP A 54 -24.11 -7.90 13.73
CA ASP A 54 -25.14 -8.70 13.03
C ASP A 54 -24.84 -8.91 11.53
N PHE A 55 -23.56 -9.10 11.20
CA PHE A 55 -23.03 -9.22 9.83
C PHE A 55 -23.30 -7.99 8.93
N ARG A 56 -23.44 -6.82 9.54
CA ARG A 56 -23.52 -5.53 8.82
C ARG A 56 -22.18 -4.83 8.89
N LEU A 57 -21.73 -4.30 7.75
CA LEU A 57 -20.58 -3.40 7.70
C LEU A 57 -20.96 -2.07 8.37
N VAL A 58 -20.36 -1.82 9.53
CA VAL A 58 -20.53 -0.59 10.29
C VAL A 58 -19.18 0.09 10.48
N PHE A 59 -19.10 1.38 10.17
CA PHE A 59 -17.89 2.16 10.41
C PHE A 59 -17.79 2.61 11.86
N THR A 60 -16.57 2.76 12.35
CA THR A 60 -16.29 3.22 13.72
C THR A 60 -16.72 4.67 13.96
N LEU A 61 -16.75 5.48 12.90
CA LEU A 61 -17.11 6.91 12.95
C LEU A 61 -18.35 7.17 12.09
N ASP A 62 -19.20 8.06 12.55
CA ASP A 62 -20.40 8.53 11.85
C ASP A 62 -20.06 9.42 10.64
N ASP A 63 -18.94 10.15 10.70
CA ASP A 63 -18.44 10.99 9.61
C ASP A 63 -18.30 10.26 8.27
N ALA A 64 -17.99 8.95 8.28
CA ALA A 64 -17.91 8.15 7.05
C ALA A 64 -19.25 8.14 6.30
N TYR A 65 -20.37 8.08 7.02
CA TYR A 65 -21.70 8.12 6.42
C TYR A 65 -22.08 9.52 5.94
N ILE A 66 -21.61 10.57 6.64
CA ILE A 66 -21.76 11.96 6.17
C ILE A 66 -21.03 12.13 4.83
N HIS A 67 -19.81 11.60 4.70
CA HIS A 67 -19.06 11.63 3.45
C HIS A 67 -19.75 10.87 2.31
N LEU A 68 -20.39 9.73 2.60
CA LEU A 68 -21.20 9.00 1.63
C LEU A 68 -22.46 9.79 1.20
N ALA A 69 -23.14 10.47 2.14
CA ALA A 69 -24.27 11.33 1.80
C ALA A 69 -23.86 12.50 0.88
N VAL A 70 -22.70 13.12 1.15
CA VAL A 70 -22.14 14.15 0.26
C VAL A 70 -21.80 13.57 -1.11
N ALA A 71 -21.23 12.35 -1.16
CA ALA A 71 -20.92 11.66 -2.41
C ALA A 71 -22.16 11.42 -3.28
N ASP A 72 -23.28 11.00 -2.68
CA ASP A 72 -24.56 10.83 -3.38
C ASP A 72 -25.11 12.17 -3.89
N GLN A 73 -24.99 13.23 -3.09
CA GLN A 73 -25.39 14.57 -3.50
C GLN A 73 -24.53 15.12 -4.64
N ILE A 74 -23.24 14.79 -4.69
CA ILE A 74 -22.33 15.10 -5.82
C ILE A 74 -22.85 14.47 -7.12
N LEU A 75 -23.28 13.21 -7.07
CA LEU A 75 -23.86 12.54 -8.24
C LEU A 75 -25.18 13.18 -8.68
N SER A 76 -25.94 13.73 -7.73
CA SER A 76 -27.18 14.48 -7.97
C SER A 76 -26.96 15.94 -8.43
N GLY A 77 -25.70 16.38 -8.57
CA GLY A 77 -25.34 17.73 -9.03
C GLY A 77 -25.32 18.80 -7.94
N GLY A 78 -25.35 18.41 -6.66
CA GLY A 78 -25.14 19.29 -5.52
C GLY A 78 -23.78 19.08 -4.86
N TYR A 79 -23.53 19.78 -3.75
CA TYR A 79 -22.33 19.58 -2.94
C TYR A 79 -22.64 19.91 -1.48
N GLY A 80 -22.99 18.90 -0.69
CA GLY A 80 -23.42 19.04 0.69
C GLY A 80 -24.18 17.81 1.16
N VAL A 81 -24.60 17.78 2.42
CA VAL A 81 -25.37 16.66 2.98
C VAL A 81 -26.83 16.72 2.55
N ASN A 82 -27.39 17.93 2.43
CA ASN A 82 -28.78 18.17 2.05
C ASN A 82 -28.88 18.81 0.67
N ALA A 83 -29.97 18.52 -0.05
CA ALA A 83 -30.22 19.14 -1.34
C ALA A 83 -30.41 20.66 -1.22
N GLY A 84 -29.65 21.42 -2.01
CA GLY A 84 -29.70 22.89 -2.03
C GLY A 84 -28.96 23.57 -0.87
N GLU A 85 -28.41 22.82 0.09
CA GLU A 85 -27.57 23.33 1.17
C GLU A 85 -26.11 22.97 0.91
N TYR A 86 -25.28 23.98 0.64
CA TYR A 86 -23.86 23.75 0.38
C TYR A 86 -23.09 23.61 1.68
N SER A 87 -22.43 22.47 1.87
CA SER A 87 -21.57 22.21 3.02
C SER A 87 -20.36 21.35 2.64
N SER A 88 -19.25 21.55 3.35
CA SER A 88 -18.01 20.80 3.14
C SER A 88 -17.59 20.11 4.44
N PRO A 89 -18.20 18.96 4.79
CA PRO A 89 -17.89 18.26 6.03
C PRO A 89 -16.55 17.51 5.99
N SER A 90 -16.01 17.23 4.79
CA SER A 90 -14.72 16.54 4.65
C SER A 90 -13.53 17.48 4.72
N SER A 91 -12.45 17.02 5.38
CA SER A 91 -11.17 17.73 5.44
C SER A 91 -10.39 17.64 4.13
N SER A 92 -10.80 16.76 3.22
CA SER A 92 -10.21 16.60 1.89
C SER A 92 -11.25 16.90 0.82
N ILE A 93 -10.96 17.87 -0.04
CA ILE A 93 -11.84 18.16 -1.19
C ILE A 93 -11.93 16.97 -2.15
N ILE A 94 -10.88 16.16 -2.25
CA ILE A 94 -10.79 15.04 -3.20
C ILE A 94 -11.61 13.84 -2.70
N TRP A 95 -11.71 13.66 -1.39
CA TRP A 95 -12.29 12.46 -0.79
C TRP A 95 -13.76 12.23 -1.16
N PRO A 96 -14.68 13.22 -1.04
CA PRO A 96 -16.07 13.05 -1.47
C PRO A 96 -16.22 12.69 -2.95
N TYR A 97 -15.34 13.18 -3.83
CA TYR A 97 -15.38 12.81 -5.25
C TYR A 97 -14.90 11.39 -5.52
N LEU A 98 -13.89 10.90 -4.77
CA LEU A 98 -13.49 9.49 -4.84
C LEU A 98 -14.64 8.59 -4.38
N LEU A 99 -15.34 8.99 -3.32
CA LEU A 99 -16.51 8.27 -2.84
C LEU A 99 -17.68 8.34 -3.83
N ALA A 100 -17.91 9.49 -4.49
CA ALA A 100 -18.92 9.62 -5.53
C ALA A 100 -18.67 8.65 -6.69
N LEU A 101 -17.41 8.41 -7.06
CA LEU A 101 -17.06 7.39 -8.03
C LEU A 101 -17.42 5.97 -7.55
N THR A 102 -17.17 5.65 -6.27
CA THR A 102 -17.57 4.35 -5.73
C THR A 102 -19.08 4.19 -5.54
N GLU A 103 -19.78 5.28 -5.26
CA GLU A 103 -21.25 5.31 -5.18
C GLU A 103 -21.88 5.18 -6.57
N ALA A 104 -21.29 5.76 -7.60
CA ALA A 104 -21.73 5.53 -8.98
C ALA A 104 -21.64 4.04 -9.37
N LEU A 105 -20.69 3.30 -8.77
CA LEU A 105 -20.54 1.85 -8.90
C LEU A 105 -21.42 1.05 -7.93
N HIS A 106 -22.27 1.71 -7.15
CA HIS A 106 -23.18 1.11 -6.16
C HIS A 106 -22.45 0.27 -5.10
N LEU A 107 -21.22 0.68 -4.73
CA LEU A 107 -20.43 -0.02 -3.72
C LEU A 107 -20.86 0.30 -2.29
N GLY A 108 -21.58 1.41 -2.06
CA GLY A 108 -22.04 1.80 -0.74
C GLY A 108 -20.89 1.92 0.26
N ALA A 109 -21.13 1.39 1.47
CA ALA A 109 -20.11 1.30 2.52
C ALA A 109 -18.87 0.47 2.14
N PHE A 110 -18.91 -0.40 1.13
CA PHE A 110 -17.69 -1.09 0.68
C PHE A 110 -16.74 -0.16 -0.07
N GLY A 111 -17.22 0.95 -0.66
CA GLY A 111 -16.39 1.93 -1.37
C GLY A 111 -15.27 2.51 -0.50
N PRO A 112 -15.59 3.21 0.61
CA PRO A 112 -14.59 3.74 1.54
C PRO A 112 -13.66 2.66 2.10
N LEU A 113 -14.21 1.48 2.40
CA LEU A 113 -13.46 0.35 2.95
C LEU A 113 -12.38 -0.15 1.99
N LEU A 114 -12.74 -0.35 0.72
CA LEU A 114 -11.81 -0.83 -0.31
C LEU A 114 -10.70 0.17 -0.58
N ILE A 115 -11.04 1.47 -0.69
CA ILE A 115 -10.06 2.53 -0.91
C ILE A 115 -9.08 2.60 0.28
N ASN A 116 -9.61 2.61 1.51
CA ASN A 116 -8.76 2.66 2.69
C ASN A 116 -7.91 1.42 2.88
N GLY A 117 -8.47 0.22 2.67
CA GLY A 117 -7.73 -1.03 2.73
C GLY A 117 -6.60 -1.08 1.70
N ALA A 118 -6.87 -0.65 0.46
CA ALA A 118 -5.85 -0.54 -0.58
C ALA A 118 -4.73 0.46 -0.19
N ALA A 119 -5.10 1.63 0.35
CA ALA A 119 -4.14 2.62 0.81
C ALA A 119 -3.28 2.13 1.99
N ALA A 120 -3.87 1.43 2.96
CA ALA A 120 -3.16 0.82 4.07
C ALA A 120 -2.17 -0.27 3.59
N CYS A 121 -2.63 -1.17 2.70
CA CYS A 121 -1.77 -2.16 2.07
C CYS A 121 -0.58 -1.51 1.34
N ALA A 122 -0.87 -0.49 0.52
CA ALA A 122 0.13 0.21 -0.27
C ALA A 122 1.13 0.96 0.63
N THR A 123 0.68 1.48 1.78
CA THR A 123 1.54 2.14 2.78
C THR A 123 2.54 1.16 3.38
N VAL A 124 2.05 0.02 3.90
CA VAL A 124 2.91 -1.03 4.49
C VAL A 124 3.92 -1.52 3.46
N PHE A 125 3.46 -1.79 2.24
CA PHE A 125 4.32 -2.22 1.15
C PHE A 125 5.38 -1.18 0.79
N ALA A 126 5.00 0.09 0.61
CA ALA A 126 5.91 1.16 0.22
C ALA A 126 7.01 1.41 1.27
N LEU A 127 6.66 1.44 2.56
CA LEU A 127 7.62 1.64 3.65
C LEU A 127 8.63 0.49 3.73
N LEU A 128 8.15 -0.75 3.75
CA LEU A 128 9.05 -1.90 3.82
C LEU A 128 9.89 -2.05 2.57
N ARG A 129 9.34 -1.72 1.39
CA ARG A 129 10.10 -1.73 0.15
C ARG A 129 11.19 -0.66 0.15
N ALA A 130 10.93 0.52 0.70
CA ALA A 130 11.93 1.56 0.86
C ALA A 130 13.05 1.15 1.83
N LEU A 131 12.72 0.46 2.93
CA LEU A 131 13.71 -0.10 3.87
C LEU A 131 14.52 -1.24 3.27
N GLU A 132 13.91 -2.10 2.45
CA GLU A 132 14.65 -3.12 1.70
C GLU A 132 15.62 -2.48 0.69
N GLN A 133 15.22 -1.39 0.02
CA GLN A 133 16.05 -0.69 -0.95
C GLN A 133 17.26 0.02 -0.32
N SER A 134 17.23 0.33 0.98
CA SER A 134 18.38 0.91 1.68
C SER A 134 19.44 -0.12 2.06
N GLY A 135 19.21 -1.41 1.79
CA GLY A 135 20.13 -2.51 2.11
C GLY A 135 20.02 -3.00 3.56
N LEU A 136 19.00 -2.56 4.32
CA LEU A 136 18.86 -2.89 5.74
C LEU A 136 18.66 -4.39 6.03
N PHE A 137 18.25 -5.17 5.02
CA PHE A 137 17.91 -6.61 5.16
C PHE A 137 18.59 -7.50 4.10
N ASP A 138 19.71 -7.06 3.54
CA ASP A 138 20.41 -7.81 2.48
C ASP A 138 21.05 -9.10 3.00
N ASP A 139 21.51 -9.10 4.26
CA ASP A 139 22.07 -10.28 4.91
C ASP A 139 21.00 -11.24 5.45
N ALA A 140 21.28 -12.55 5.33
CA ALA A 140 20.37 -13.59 5.75
C ALA A 140 20.10 -13.61 7.27
N SER A 141 21.07 -13.15 8.07
CA SER A 141 20.96 -13.00 9.53
C SER A 141 19.96 -11.93 9.96
N ASP A 142 19.69 -10.95 9.09
CA ASP A 142 18.96 -9.74 9.45
C ASP A 142 17.47 -9.86 9.09
N ARG A 143 17.09 -10.92 8.38
CA ARG A 143 15.69 -11.26 8.06
C ARG A 143 14.75 -11.36 9.27
N PRO A 144 15.10 -12.03 10.39
CA PRO A 144 14.24 -12.01 11.57
C PRO A 144 13.99 -10.60 12.10
N PHE A 145 15.00 -9.73 12.05
CA PHE A 145 14.85 -8.33 12.43
C PHE A 145 13.94 -7.56 11.45
N GLY A 146 14.03 -7.87 10.15
CA GLY A 146 13.09 -7.35 9.14
C GLY A 146 11.64 -7.76 9.38
N TYR A 147 11.37 -9.00 9.78
CA TYR A 147 10.01 -9.43 10.13
C TYR A 147 9.48 -8.74 11.39
N LEU A 148 10.34 -8.49 12.39
CA LEU A 148 9.97 -7.73 13.58
C LEU A 148 9.63 -6.28 13.23
N ILE A 149 10.45 -5.62 12.42
CA ILE A 149 10.18 -4.26 11.92
C ILE A 149 8.86 -4.22 11.15
N ALA A 150 8.63 -5.19 10.26
CA ALA A 150 7.37 -5.30 9.52
C ALA A 150 6.16 -5.37 10.45
N LEU A 151 6.20 -6.20 11.49
CA LEU A 151 5.11 -6.32 12.45
C LEU A 151 4.89 -5.00 13.21
N ILE A 152 5.96 -4.38 13.72
CA ILE A 152 5.88 -3.10 14.43
C ILE A 152 5.29 -2.03 13.52
N LEU A 153 5.70 -2.00 12.26
CA LEU A 153 5.28 -0.99 11.29
C LEU A 153 3.78 -1.09 10.98
N ILE A 154 3.22 -2.29 10.86
CA ILE A 154 1.77 -2.52 10.66
C ILE A 154 0.95 -1.84 11.77
N PHE A 155 1.37 -2.01 13.03
CA PHE A 155 0.70 -1.38 14.16
C PHE A 155 1.01 0.12 14.29
N ASN A 156 2.23 0.54 13.96
CA ASN A 156 2.65 1.94 14.08
C ASN A 156 1.89 2.86 13.12
N VAL A 157 1.63 2.40 11.90
CA VAL A 157 0.79 3.14 10.94
C VAL A 157 -0.71 2.85 11.12
N SER A 158 -1.10 2.11 12.16
CA SER A 158 -2.49 1.70 12.43
C SER A 158 -3.18 1.10 11.20
N ALA A 159 -2.46 0.30 10.40
CA ALA A 159 -2.92 -0.16 9.09
C ALA A 159 -4.14 -1.08 9.14
N VAL A 160 -4.47 -1.64 10.31
CA VAL A 160 -5.63 -2.52 10.53
C VAL A 160 -6.86 -1.71 10.94
N ALA A 161 -6.70 -0.79 11.90
CA ALA A 161 -7.82 -0.04 12.48
C ALA A 161 -8.25 1.15 11.63
N LEU A 162 -7.32 1.89 11.00
CA LEU A 162 -7.65 3.08 10.23
C LEU A 162 -8.64 2.81 9.09
N PRO A 163 -8.55 1.72 8.32
CA PRO A 163 -9.56 1.45 7.30
C PRO A 163 -10.97 1.22 7.84
N MET A 164 -11.12 0.77 9.09
CA MET A 164 -12.43 0.59 9.75
C MET A 164 -13.11 1.91 10.12
N THR A 165 -12.38 3.03 10.07
CA THR A 165 -12.98 4.36 10.25
C THR A 165 -13.78 4.81 9.03
N GLY A 166 -13.49 4.29 7.83
CA GLY A 166 -14.13 4.75 6.58
C GLY A 166 -13.75 6.17 6.15
N MET A 167 -12.75 6.78 6.79
CA MET A 167 -12.34 8.17 6.55
C MET A 167 -11.17 8.27 5.57
N GLU A 168 -10.82 9.48 5.11
CA GLU A 168 -9.72 9.78 4.20
C GLU A 168 -8.31 9.50 4.76
N HIS A 169 -8.20 9.19 6.05
CA HIS A 169 -6.94 9.13 6.79
C HIS A 169 -5.95 8.10 6.22
N SER A 170 -6.39 6.90 5.82
CA SER A 170 -5.46 5.89 5.28
C SER A 170 -4.84 6.36 3.96
N VAL A 171 -5.60 7.10 3.15
CA VAL A 171 -5.10 7.71 1.90
C VAL A 171 -4.10 8.83 2.18
N HIS A 172 -4.34 9.65 3.21
CA HIS A 172 -3.41 10.70 3.60
C HIS A 172 -2.07 10.13 4.09
N VAL A 173 -2.12 9.06 4.88
CA VAL A 173 -0.90 8.35 5.33
C VAL A 173 -0.15 7.80 4.13
N TRP A 174 -0.84 7.13 3.21
CA TRP A 174 -0.23 6.59 1.98
C TRP A 174 0.42 7.69 1.13
N ALA A 175 -0.30 8.78 0.85
CA ALA A 175 0.19 9.88 0.04
C ALA A 175 1.42 10.55 0.68
N SER A 176 1.42 10.72 2.01
CA SER A 176 2.56 11.26 2.76
C SER A 176 3.78 10.35 2.61
N VAL A 177 3.61 9.05 2.85
CA VAL A 177 4.69 8.05 2.73
C VAL A 177 5.28 8.02 1.32
N VAL A 178 4.45 7.93 0.29
CA VAL A 178 4.94 7.87 -1.10
C VAL A 178 5.67 9.15 -1.49
N THR A 179 5.18 10.31 -1.03
CA THR A 179 5.86 11.60 -1.26
C THR A 179 7.24 11.62 -0.60
N PHE A 180 7.35 11.19 0.65
CA PHE A 180 8.63 11.13 1.36
C PHE A 180 9.60 10.13 0.72
N VAL A 181 9.15 8.91 0.44
CA VAL A 181 9.96 7.87 -0.21
C VAL A 181 10.42 8.35 -1.59
N GLY A 182 9.54 8.97 -2.37
CA GLY A 182 9.87 9.55 -3.67
C GLY A 182 10.91 10.66 -3.58
N LEU A 183 10.78 11.55 -2.59
CA LEU A 183 11.75 12.63 -2.37
C LEU A 183 13.13 12.08 -2.00
N ILE A 184 13.19 11.10 -1.09
CA ILE A 184 14.44 10.44 -0.69
C ILE A 184 15.10 9.77 -1.88
N GLY A 185 14.33 9.05 -2.71
CA GLY A 185 14.84 8.41 -3.93
C GLY A 185 15.46 9.43 -4.89
N ARG A 186 14.78 10.56 -5.13
CA ARG A 186 15.30 11.63 -5.99
C ARG A 186 16.57 12.29 -5.44
N LEU A 187 16.66 12.48 -4.13
CA LEU A 187 17.87 13.03 -3.49
C LEU A 187 19.06 12.06 -3.60
N ALA A 188 18.82 10.76 -3.42
CA ALA A 188 19.85 9.73 -3.58
C ALA A 188 20.39 9.70 -5.03
N GLU A 189 19.50 9.75 -6.03
CA GLU A 189 19.88 9.82 -7.44
C GLU A 189 20.67 11.10 -7.77
N ALA A 190 20.24 12.25 -7.28
CA ALA A 190 20.92 13.53 -7.51
C ALA A 190 22.34 13.54 -6.88
N ARG A 191 22.49 12.96 -5.69
CA ARG A 191 23.80 12.79 -5.02
C ARG A 191 24.72 11.90 -5.85
N GLN A 192 24.21 10.77 -6.33
CA GLN A 192 25.00 9.84 -7.15
C GLN A 192 25.48 10.51 -8.44
N ARG A 193 24.61 11.23 -9.16
CA ARG A 193 24.98 11.98 -10.37
C ARG A 193 26.05 13.04 -10.10
N ARG A 194 25.97 13.76 -8.97
CA ARG A 194 27.02 14.72 -8.56
C ARG A 194 28.36 14.04 -8.32
N CYS A 195 28.39 12.92 -7.61
CA CYS A 195 29.63 12.17 -7.36
C CYS A 195 30.25 11.64 -8.65
N THR A 196 29.44 11.12 -9.58
CA THR A 196 29.93 10.66 -10.89
C THR A 196 30.48 11.80 -11.74
N LEU A 197 29.82 12.97 -11.75
CA LEU A 197 30.32 14.17 -12.44
C LEU A 197 31.64 14.67 -11.85
N LEU A 198 31.76 14.71 -10.52
CA LEU A 198 33.01 15.09 -9.85
C LEU A 198 34.15 14.09 -10.14
N LEU A 199 33.86 12.78 -10.16
CA LEU A 199 34.83 11.75 -10.54
C LEU A 199 35.28 11.90 -12.01
N TRP A 200 34.37 12.26 -12.92
CA TRP A 200 34.70 12.57 -14.32
C TRP A 200 35.52 13.84 -14.47
N CYS A 201 35.27 14.88 -13.66
CA CYS A 201 36.09 16.10 -13.67
C CYS A 201 37.48 15.90 -13.05
N CYS A 202 37.67 14.88 -12.21
CA CYS A 202 38.96 14.56 -11.59
C CYS A 202 39.81 13.56 -12.40
N PHE A 203 39.28 12.97 -13.47
CA PHE A 203 40.01 12.08 -14.38
C PHE A 203 40.11 12.75 -15.77
N PRO A 204 41.18 13.52 -16.06
CA PRO A 204 41.48 14.00 -17.40
C PRO A 204 41.96 12.89 -18.35
#